data_AF-A0A0J8S2P2-F1
#
_entry.id   AF-A0A0J8S2P2-F1
#
_cell.length_a   1.000
_cell.length_b   1.000
_cell.length_c   1.000
_cell.angle_alpha   90.00
_cell.angle_beta   90.00
_cell.angle_gamma   90.00
#
_symmetry.space_group_name_H-M   'P 1'
#
loop_
_entity.id
_entity.type
_entity.pdbx_description
1 polymer ?
#
loop_
_entity_poly.entity_id
_entity_poly.type
_entity_poly.pdbx_seq_one_letter_code
_entity_poly.pdbx_strand_id
1 'polypeptide(L)'
;MARLDDNSATSDVVYTGFWIDYDGSAVGKYRLTLKTNQALMLLAALTVLVTLSAGRSWKLWCSAVHYVLQYRQAKPSSRTSSIRQQQVVLRNSETAGGSLFALLGLAMQKRDPAKRGKLVLISLSLLHWGIFVVLGILTSQIATGRTVRSITTNHCGSWLAKAIPPLNASSMEQREASATLNELDLNSTLEADDYVRRCYTSKVDGAVGCNLLFKRFLPHKIENNKCIFSKDVCAEADGIAVSFDSGNISFSDLGLNSALSDQLFVRRRSICSPLPAEPFMYTNEQAIQSLGLLKSVLDDPEEIRAFSHVKLDKHTNWTTHYRNALSQTYEVYTELAVDASLASPLLQPERPSMQVSVITVMGEAVVFYAPFSDAFFNFDRRIDTIDTRGNNYTYYRIGRAINSVACQEMVMYCSKYTNFCTSWEGVYTVSNSYHILAGDRFSDTVIETAFAAVNLAMVHSTLFKSISNRGASALLATRFLSNSNQLRLVPGQWKVEVERWFQVALARIQLAVLRFVKTPGLDRTRVDNTWDLLPVLKGVCSIIKFNSADHTTLSSLGVLIVVAFSVLLTMLSMWDVIFTSLVSKRVLTAWNKDHALELLAALNKADHALGRRTDFGA
;
A
#
# COMPACT_ATOMS: atom_id res chain seq x y z
N MET A 1 21.79 6.36 -21.89
CA MET A 1 20.92 6.81 -20.78
C MET A 1 19.53 7.08 -21.35
N ALA A 2 18.80 6.00 -21.69
CA ALA A 2 17.44 6.11 -22.20
C ALA A 2 16.50 6.13 -20.99
N ARG A 3 15.67 7.18 -20.87
CA ARG A 3 14.47 7.11 -20.03
C ARG A 3 13.59 6.02 -20.64
N LEU A 4 13.56 4.86 -20.02
CA LEU A 4 12.47 3.92 -20.24
C LEU A 4 11.24 4.56 -19.61
N ASP A 5 10.25 4.84 -20.44
CA ASP A 5 8.95 5.34 -20.04
C ASP A 5 8.28 4.34 -19.08
N ASP A 6 8.43 4.58 -17.78
CA ASP A 6 7.87 3.74 -16.70
C ASP A 6 6.33 3.75 -16.67
N ASN A 7 5.70 4.58 -17.51
CA ASN A 7 4.25 4.79 -17.60
C ASN A 7 3.54 3.89 -18.63
N SER A 8 4.24 3.20 -19.55
CA SER A 8 3.55 2.31 -20.51
C SER A 8 3.33 0.88 -19.96
N ALA A 9 4.09 0.47 -18.95
CA ALA A 9 4.00 -0.88 -18.40
C ALA A 9 2.88 -1.08 -17.36
N THR A 10 2.23 0.00 -16.89
CA THR A 10 1.20 -0.06 -15.84
C THR A 10 -0.21 -0.30 -16.39
N SER A 11 -0.51 0.01 -17.66
CA SER A 11 -1.86 -0.24 -18.20
C SER A 11 -2.15 -1.71 -18.46
N ASP A 12 -1.13 -2.48 -18.82
CA ASP A 12 -1.32 -3.83 -19.37
C ASP A 12 -1.45 -4.91 -18.29
N VAL A 13 -1.25 -4.54 -17.03
CA VAL A 13 -1.32 -5.45 -15.88
C VAL A 13 -2.53 -5.19 -14.98
N VAL A 14 -3.37 -4.20 -15.30
CA VAL A 14 -4.52 -3.78 -14.48
C VAL A 14 -5.82 -4.42 -14.97
N TYR A 15 -6.60 -4.97 -14.05
CA TYR A 15 -7.96 -5.41 -14.33
C TYR A 15 -8.90 -4.22 -14.46
N THR A 16 -9.50 -4.05 -15.63
CA THR A 16 -10.59 -3.09 -15.88
C THR A 16 -11.93 -3.82 -15.95
N GLY A 17 -12.94 -3.29 -15.27
CA GLY A 17 -14.24 -3.94 -15.10
C GLY A 17 -14.61 -4.19 -13.64
N PHE A 18 -15.58 -5.08 -13.44
CA PHE A 18 -16.16 -5.38 -12.14
C PHE A 18 -15.36 -6.45 -11.39
N TRP A 19 -15.01 -6.20 -10.13
CA TRP A 19 -14.29 -7.14 -9.29
C TRP A 19 -14.70 -7.02 -7.82
N ILE A 20 -14.30 -8.01 -7.02
CA ILE A 20 -14.59 -8.08 -5.59
C ILE A 20 -13.32 -7.73 -4.82
N ASP A 21 -13.40 -6.68 -4.01
CA ASP A 21 -12.40 -6.31 -3.02
C ASP A 21 -12.77 -6.93 -1.67
N TYR A 22 -12.05 -7.97 -1.27
CA TYR A 22 -12.35 -8.75 -0.07
C TYR A 22 -12.10 -7.98 1.24
N ASP A 23 -11.44 -6.81 1.19
CA ASP A 23 -11.31 -5.92 2.35
C ASP A 23 -12.57 -5.07 2.58
N GLY A 24 -13.46 -5.02 1.58
CA GLY A 24 -14.70 -4.25 1.66
C GLY A 24 -15.76 -4.95 2.51
N SER A 25 -16.69 -4.16 3.06
CA SER A 25 -17.86 -4.70 3.75
C SER A 25 -18.71 -5.58 2.81
N ALA A 26 -19.61 -6.41 3.38
CA ALA A 26 -20.43 -7.37 2.62
C ALA A 26 -21.10 -6.78 1.38
N VAL A 27 -21.53 -5.51 1.43
CA VAL A 27 -22.17 -4.79 0.33
C VAL A 27 -21.20 -3.83 -0.39
N GLY A 28 -20.16 -3.33 0.31
CA GLY A 28 -19.17 -2.38 -0.23
C GLY A 28 -18.01 -3.02 -1.01
N LYS A 29 -17.90 -4.34 -1.02
CA LYS A 29 -16.83 -5.09 -1.70
C LYS A 29 -16.86 -5.04 -3.23
N TYR A 30 -17.98 -4.67 -3.84
CA TYR A 30 -18.11 -4.64 -5.31
C TYR A 30 -17.51 -3.37 -5.89
N ARG A 31 -16.49 -3.52 -6.72
CA ARG A 31 -15.70 -2.43 -7.31
C ARG A 31 -15.79 -2.45 -8.83
N LEU A 32 -15.71 -1.27 -9.44
CA LEU A 32 -15.58 -1.06 -10.88
C LEU A 32 -14.31 -0.26 -11.14
N THR A 33 -13.30 -0.88 -11.76
CA THR A 33 -12.08 -0.17 -12.15
C THR A 33 -12.17 0.26 -13.62
N LEU A 34 -11.88 1.52 -13.88
CA LEU A 34 -11.80 2.10 -15.22
C LEU A 34 -10.52 2.93 -15.38
N LYS A 35 -10.13 3.22 -16.62
CA LYS A 35 -9.12 4.26 -16.87
C LYS A 35 -9.62 5.59 -16.30
N THR A 36 -8.72 6.41 -15.75
CA THR A 36 -9.10 7.66 -15.05
C THR A 36 -10.01 8.55 -15.89
N ASN A 37 -9.73 8.70 -17.19
CA ASN A 37 -10.58 9.51 -18.09
C ASN A 37 -12.00 8.95 -18.20
N GLN A 38 -12.16 7.63 -18.29
CA GLN A 38 -13.47 6.97 -18.36
C GLN A 38 -14.22 7.04 -17.03
N ALA A 39 -13.51 6.89 -15.91
CA ALA A 39 -14.09 7.05 -14.58
C ALA A 39 -14.62 8.48 -14.37
N LEU A 40 -13.86 9.50 -14.79
CA LEU A 40 -14.28 10.90 -14.73
C LEU A 40 -15.52 11.16 -15.61
N MET A 41 -15.57 10.60 -16.82
CA MET A 41 -16.75 10.68 -17.69
C MET A 41 -17.98 10.06 -17.01
N LEU A 42 -17.83 8.88 -16.38
CA LEU A 42 -18.92 8.22 -15.67
C LEU A 42 -19.39 9.03 -14.46
N LEU A 43 -18.46 9.56 -13.64
CA LEU A 43 -18.81 10.41 -12.50
C LEU A 43 -19.55 11.68 -12.94
N ALA A 44 -19.10 12.33 -14.02
CA ALA A 44 -19.80 13.48 -14.60
C ALA A 44 -21.22 13.11 -15.07
N ALA A 45 -21.37 11.97 -15.76
CA ALA A 45 -22.68 11.47 -16.18
C ALA A 45 -23.61 11.19 -14.99
N LEU A 46 -23.09 10.62 -13.90
CA LEU A 46 -23.85 10.39 -12.67
C LEU A 46 -24.28 11.70 -12.01
N THR A 47 -23.42 12.73 -11.97
CA THR A 47 -23.78 14.07 -11.45
C THR A 47 -24.88 14.72 -12.28
N VAL A 48 -24.80 14.62 -13.61
CA VAL A 48 -25.86 15.10 -14.51
C VAL A 48 -27.16 14.34 -14.23
N LEU A 49 -27.09 13.02 -14.07
CA LEU A 49 -28.26 12.18 -13.77
C LEU A 49 -28.93 12.56 -12.43
N VAL A 50 -28.14 12.85 -11.38
CA VAL A 50 -28.65 13.37 -10.11
C VAL A 50 -29.34 14.73 -10.30
N THR A 51 -28.76 15.61 -11.12
CA THR A 51 -29.33 16.93 -11.43
C THR A 51 -30.66 16.82 -12.15
N LEU A 52 -30.78 15.93 -13.15
CA LEU A 52 -32.04 15.65 -13.84
C LEU A 52 -33.09 15.07 -12.87
N SER A 53 -32.65 14.17 -11.99
CA SER A 53 -33.51 13.58 -10.97
C SER A 53 -34.02 14.59 -9.94
N ALA A 54 -33.26 15.66 -9.67
CA ALA A 54 -33.70 16.77 -8.83
C ALA A 54 -34.97 17.42 -9.37
N GLY A 55 -35.01 17.72 -10.68
CA GLY A 55 -36.20 18.29 -11.32
C GLY A 55 -37.41 17.33 -11.27
N ARG A 56 -37.17 16.04 -11.55
CA ARG A 56 -38.22 15.01 -11.47
C ARG A 56 -38.77 14.83 -10.05
N SER A 57 -37.89 14.82 -9.05
CA SER A 57 -38.26 14.80 -7.63
C SER A 57 -39.02 16.06 -7.22
N TRP A 58 -38.61 17.24 -7.71
CA TRP A 58 -39.30 18.49 -7.41
C TRP A 58 -40.75 18.48 -7.93
N LYS A 59 -40.98 17.97 -9.14
CA LYS A 59 -42.34 17.81 -9.69
C LYS A 59 -43.25 16.99 -8.76
N LEU A 60 -42.72 15.92 -8.15
CA LEU A 60 -43.45 15.09 -7.17
C LEU A 60 -43.80 15.86 -5.89
N TRP A 61 -42.85 16.63 -5.37
CA TRP A 61 -43.10 17.46 -4.19
C TRP A 61 -44.11 18.57 -4.49
N CYS A 62 -43.99 19.22 -5.65
CA CYS A 62 -44.95 20.22 -6.11
C CYS A 62 -46.35 19.63 -6.23
N SER A 63 -46.53 18.42 -6.79
CA SER A 63 -47.85 17.79 -6.90
C SER A 63 -48.44 17.48 -5.53
N ALA A 64 -47.67 16.87 -4.63
CA ALA A 64 -48.12 16.56 -3.28
C ALA A 64 -48.53 17.83 -2.51
N VAL A 65 -47.70 18.88 -2.55
CA VAL A 65 -47.99 20.15 -1.88
C VAL A 65 -49.19 20.84 -2.52
N HIS A 66 -49.30 20.84 -3.85
CA HIS A 66 -50.45 21.41 -4.55
C HIS A 66 -51.76 20.76 -4.10
N TYR A 67 -51.78 19.43 -3.91
CA TYR A 67 -52.95 18.72 -3.39
C TYR A 67 -53.31 19.11 -1.96
N VAL A 68 -52.32 19.23 -1.07
CA VAL A 68 -52.55 19.68 0.30
C VAL A 68 -53.12 21.11 0.31
N LEU A 69 -52.60 22.00 -0.54
CA LEU A 69 -53.08 23.37 -0.67
C LEU A 69 -54.50 23.43 -1.25
N GLN A 70 -54.81 22.58 -2.25
CA GLN A 70 -56.15 22.49 -2.84
C GLN A 70 -57.19 22.00 -1.81
N TYR A 71 -56.84 20.99 -1.00
CA TYR A 71 -57.72 20.54 0.08
C TYR A 71 -57.99 21.65 1.12
N ARG A 72 -56.96 22.45 1.45
CA ARG A 72 -57.11 23.60 2.37
C ARG A 72 -57.93 24.75 1.78
N GLN A 73 -57.92 24.94 0.46
CA GLN A 73 -58.75 25.96 -0.24
C GLN A 73 -60.24 25.65 -0.22
N ALA A 74 -60.66 24.39 -0.03
CA ALA A 74 -62.07 24.02 0.02
C ALA A 74 -62.83 24.71 1.17
N LYS A 75 -62.13 25.32 2.15
CA LYS A 75 -62.72 26.16 3.20
C LYS A 75 -62.58 27.64 2.85
N PRO A 76 -63.69 28.40 2.66
CA PRO A 76 -63.63 29.81 2.32
C PRO A 76 -62.95 30.62 3.44
N SER A 77 -61.84 31.27 3.14
CA SER A 77 -61.11 32.13 4.07
C SER A 77 -60.43 33.29 3.35
N SER A 78 -60.00 34.31 4.08
CA SER A 78 -59.22 35.45 3.58
C SER A 78 -57.85 35.08 2.98
N ARG A 79 -57.44 33.80 3.03
CA ARG A 79 -56.14 33.31 2.54
C ARG A 79 -56.17 32.74 1.11
N THR A 80 -57.34 32.67 0.47
CA THR A 80 -57.52 32.02 -0.85
C THR A 80 -56.61 32.61 -1.93
N SER A 81 -56.44 33.94 -1.99
CA SER A 81 -55.56 34.59 -2.97
C SER A 81 -54.09 34.21 -2.80
N SER A 82 -53.60 34.16 -1.55
CA SER A 82 -52.22 33.74 -1.28
C SER A 82 -52.00 32.25 -1.58
N ILE A 83 -52.98 31.38 -1.35
CA ILE A 83 -52.82 29.95 -1.69
C ILE A 83 -52.75 29.78 -3.21
N ARG A 84 -53.54 30.55 -3.98
CA ARG A 84 -53.46 30.55 -5.46
C ARG A 84 -52.09 31.02 -5.94
N GLN A 85 -51.53 32.09 -5.37
CA GLN A 85 -50.16 32.53 -5.70
C GLN A 85 -49.11 31.43 -5.48
N GLN A 86 -49.21 30.70 -4.37
CA GLN A 86 -48.31 29.58 -4.08
C GLN A 86 -48.48 28.43 -5.09
N GLN A 87 -49.73 28.07 -5.43
CA GLN A 87 -50.02 27.04 -6.43
C GLN A 87 -49.48 27.41 -7.81
N VAL A 88 -49.58 28.69 -8.21
CA VAL A 88 -49.01 29.20 -9.46
C VAL A 88 -47.49 29.03 -9.46
N VAL A 89 -46.79 29.44 -8.40
CA VAL A 89 -45.33 29.31 -8.33
C VAL A 89 -44.89 27.84 -8.38
N LEU A 90 -45.50 26.96 -7.58
CA LEU A 90 -45.14 25.54 -7.51
C LEU A 90 -45.34 24.82 -8.86
N ARG A 91 -46.26 25.31 -9.68
CA ARG A 91 -46.60 24.72 -10.97
C ARG A 91 -45.72 25.23 -12.11
N ASN A 92 -45.43 26.54 -12.12
CA ASN A 92 -44.68 27.18 -13.18
C ASN A 92 -43.15 27.10 -12.97
N SER A 93 -42.71 26.59 -11.82
CA SER A 93 -41.30 26.38 -11.54
C SER A 93 -40.92 24.94 -11.81
N GLU A 94 -40.10 24.70 -12.83
CA GLU A 94 -39.58 23.35 -13.12
C GLU A 94 -38.59 22.85 -12.05
N THR A 95 -37.95 23.76 -11.31
CA THR A 95 -36.91 23.44 -10.33
C THR A 95 -37.19 24.05 -8.97
N ALA A 96 -36.68 23.39 -7.91
CA ALA A 96 -36.77 23.86 -6.54
C ALA A 96 -36.13 25.23 -6.34
N GLY A 97 -34.98 25.49 -6.99
CA GLY A 97 -34.32 26.79 -6.99
C GLY A 97 -35.20 27.89 -7.62
N GLY A 98 -35.83 27.61 -8.76
CA GLY A 98 -36.78 28.53 -9.39
C GLY A 98 -37.96 28.88 -8.46
N SER A 99 -38.54 27.87 -7.80
CA SER A 99 -39.59 28.08 -6.79
C SER A 99 -39.11 28.90 -5.60
N LEU A 100 -37.91 28.64 -5.10
CA LEU A 100 -37.32 29.37 -3.98
C LEU A 100 -37.25 30.88 -4.26
N PHE A 101 -36.65 31.26 -5.39
CA PHE A 101 -36.51 32.67 -5.73
C PHE A 101 -37.86 33.34 -6.00
N ALA A 102 -38.79 32.66 -6.67
CA ALA A 102 -40.14 33.17 -6.89
C ALA A 102 -40.91 33.37 -5.58
N LEU A 103 -40.82 32.43 -4.63
CA LEU A 103 -41.46 32.54 -3.31
C LEU A 103 -40.83 33.63 -2.43
N LEU A 104 -39.51 33.81 -2.49
CA LEU A 104 -38.81 34.91 -1.81
C LEU A 104 -39.29 36.27 -2.33
N GLY A 105 -39.40 36.44 -3.65
CA GLY A 105 -39.95 37.65 -4.26
C GLY A 105 -41.38 37.96 -3.79
N LEU A 106 -42.23 36.92 -3.68
CA LEU A 106 -43.60 37.07 -3.15
C LEU A 106 -43.66 37.36 -1.65
N ALA A 107 -42.66 36.97 -0.87
CA ALA A 107 -42.59 37.23 0.57
C ALA A 107 -42.13 38.67 0.88
N MET A 108 -41.41 39.31 -0.03
CA MET A 108 -40.93 40.70 0.11
C MET A 108 -41.99 41.78 -0.16
N GLN A 109 -43.20 41.40 -0.58
CA GLN A 109 -44.29 42.36 -0.84
C GLN A 109 -44.92 42.89 0.47
N LYS A 110 -45.14 44.22 0.55
CA LYS A 110 -45.49 44.98 1.78
C LYS A 110 -46.81 44.60 2.49
N ARG A 111 -47.67 43.75 1.92
CA ARG A 111 -48.93 43.28 2.54
C ARG A 111 -49.08 41.78 2.36
N ASP A 112 -48.59 40.99 3.32
CA ASP A 112 -48.65 39.53 3.25
C ASP A 112 -49.44 38.89 4.40
N PRO A 113 -50.72 38.52 4.19
CA PRO A 113 -51.54 37.85 5.19
C PRO A 113 -51.19 36.35 5.41
N ALA A 114 -50.21 35.79 4.69
CA ALA A 114 -49.91 34.36 4.67
C ALA A 114 -48.41 34.01 4.86
N LYS A 115 -47.66 34.86 5.57
CA LYS A 115 -46.19 34.71 5.81
C LYS A 115 -45.77 33.29 6.22
N ARG A 116 -46.49 32.66 7.15
CA ARG A 116 -46.14 31.31 7.67
C ARG A 116 -46.22 30.22 6.60
N GLY A 117 -47.21 30.28 5.69
CA GLY A 117 -47.36 29.31 4.62
C GLY A 117 -46.27 29.45 3.56
N LYS A 118 -45.90 30.69 3.20
CA LYS A 118 -44.80 30.95 2.28
C LYS A 118 -43.44 30.54 2.87
N LEU A 119 -43.21 30.82 4.16
CA LEU A 119 -41.98 30.42 4.84
C LEU A 119 -41.77 28.90 4.80
N VAL A 120 -42.83 28.10 5.03
CA VAL A 120 -42.76 26.64 4.93
C VAL A 120 -42.36 26.18 3.52
N LEU A 121 -42.93 26.79 2.47
CA LEU A 121 -42.59 26.46 1.09
C LEU A 121 -41.17 26.91 0.71
N ILE A 122 -40.73 28.08 1.17
CA ILE A 122 -39.36 28.57 1.02
C ILE A 122 -38.39 27.57 1.66
N SER A 123 -38.66 27.14 2.90
CA SER A 123 -37.84 26.14 3.59
C SER A 123 -37.81 24.81 2.85
N LEU A 124 -38.95 24.35 2.31
CA LEU A 124 -39.02 23.12 1.53
C LEU A 124 -38.21 23.23 0.23
N SER A 125 -38.37 24.31 -0.53
CA SER A 125 -37.62 24.55 -1.76
C SER A 125 -36.12 24.67 -1.51
N LEU A 126 -35.71 25.40 -0.47
CA LEU A 126 -34.31 25.54 -0.08
C LEU A 126 -33.71 24.21 0.34
N LEU A 127 -34.41 23.44 1.19
CA LEU A 127 -33.94 22.15 1.67
C LEU A 127 -33.82 21.15 0.52
N HIS A 128 -34.84 21.05 -0.34
CA HIS A 128 -34.82 20.16 -1.51
C HIS A 128 -33.68 20.52 -2.46
N TRP A 129 -33.56 21.80 -2.82
CA TRP A 129 -32.48 22.28 -3.67
C TRP A 129 -31.10 21.98 -3.06
N GLY A 130 -30.90 22.31 -1.77
CA GLY A 130 -29.67 22.04 -1.06
C GLY A 130 -29.32 20.55 -1.00
N ILE A 131 -30.29 19.67 -0.74
CA ILE A 131 -30.09 18.21 -0.72
C ILE A 131 -29.56 17.73 -2.08
N PHE A 132 -30.17 18.14 -3.19
CA PHE A 132 -29.74 17.67 -4.51
C PHE A 132 -28.40 18.26 -4.96
N VAL A 133 -28.06 19.50 -4.53
CA VAL A 133 -26.70 20.02 -4.71
C VAL A 133 -25.69 19.15 -3.95
N VAL A 134 -25.97 18.82 -2.69
CA VAL A 134 -25.10 17.96 -1.87
C VAL A 134 -24.99 16.56 -2.47
N LEU A 135 -26.09 15.94 -2.90
CA LEU A 135 -26.08 14.63 -3.56
C LEU A 135 -25.27 14.64 -4.86
N GLY A 136 -25.35 15.73 -5.64
CA GLY A 136 -24.55 15.91 -6.85
C GLY A 136 -23.06 16.02 -6.57
N ILE A 137 -22.66 16.62 -5.44
CA ILE A 137 -21.26 16.65 -4.99
C ILE A 137 -20.82 15.28 -4.47
N LEU A 138 -21.69 14.61 -3.71
CA LEU A 138 -21.40 13.29 -3.13
C LEU A 138 -21.24 12.17 -4.17
N THR A 139 -21.59 12.39 -5.45
CA THR A 139 -21.26 11.43 -6.52
C THR A 139 -19.75 11.21 -6.62
N SER A 140 -18.92 12.21 -6.27
CA SER A 140 -17.46 12.04 -6.25
C SER A 140 -17.01 11.02 -5.21
N GLN A 141 -17.78 10.80 -4.13
CA GLN A 141 -17.49 9.80 -3.09
C GLN A 141 -17.71 8.36 -3.58
N ILE A 142 -18.30 8.17 -4.76
CA ILE A 142 -18.36 6.87 -5.43
C ILE A 142 -16.95 6.45 -5.87
N ALA A 143 -16.05 7.40 -6.12
CA ALA A 143 -14.65 7.10 -6.36
C ALA A 143 -13.97 6.68 -5.06
N THR A 144 -13.59 5.41 -5.00
CA THR A 144 -12.97 4.80 -3.82
C THR A 144 -11.44 4.90 -3.81
N GLY A 145 -10.85 5.41 -4.89
CA GLY A 145 -9.42 5.70 -4.98
C GLY A 145 -8.76 5.10 -6.21
N ARG A 146 -7.46 4.81 -6.07
CA ARG A 146 -6.56 4.34 -7.14
C ARG A 146 -6.11 2.89 -6.97
N THR A 147 -6.62 2.22 -5.94
CA THR A 147 -6.32 0.81 -5.68
C THR A 147 -7.00 -0.05 -6.73
N VAL A 148 -6.20 -0.77 -7.49
CA VAL A 148 -6.64 -1.65 -8.55
C VAL A 148 -6.20 -3.08 -8.25
N ARG A 149 -6.84 -4.03 -8.92
CA ARG A 149 -6.48 -5.44 -8.94
C ARG A 149 -5.71 -5.75 -10.22
N SER A 150 -4.68 -6.58 -10.16
CA SER A 150 -3.94 -7.02 -11.35
C SER A 150 -4.63 -8.15 -12.12
N ILE A 151 -4.16 -8.38 -13.35
CA ILE A 151 -4.50 -9.54 -14.18
C ILE A 151 -3.30 -10.47 -14.35
N THR A 152 -3.59 -11.73 -14.70
CA THR A 152 -2.57 -12.66 -15.17
C THR A 152 -2.11 -12.26 -16.55
N THR A 153 -0.80 -12.05 -16.72
CA THR A 153 -0.14 -11.75 -18.00
C THR A 153 0.98 -12.76 -18.24
N ASN A 154 1.56 -12.78 -19.44
CA ASN A 154 2.77 -13.58 -19.73
C ASN A 154 4.01 -13.10 -18.96
N HIS A 155 3.90 -11.98 -18.25
CA HIS A 155 4.94 -11.39 -17.41
C HIS A 155 4.67 -11.58 -15.93
N CYS A 156 3.58 -12.30 -15.61
CA CYS A 156 3.24 -12.66 -14.25
C CYS A 156 4.10 -13.86 -13.81
N GLY A 157 4.67 -13.79 -12.61
CA GLY A 157 5.37 -14.90 -12.00
C GLY A 157 6.45 -14.49 -11.03
N SER A 158 7.02 -15.49 -10.37
CA SER A 158 8.28 -15.34 -9.66
C SER A 158 9.38 -15.92 -10.54
N TRP A 159 10.57 -15.32 -10.48
CA TRP A 159 11.64 -15.56 -11.44
C TRP A 159 12.87 -16.09 -10.74
N LEU A 160 13.43 -17.19 -11.25
CA LEU A 160 14.69 -17.77 -10.81
C LEU A 160 15.64 -17.83 -11.99
N ALA A 161 16.94 -17.92 -11.73
CA ALA A 161 17.90 -18.13 -12.81
C ALA A 161 17.59 -19.44 -13.57
N LYS A 162 17.65 -19.38 -14.91
CA LYS A 162 17.34 -20.48 -15.83
C LYS A 162 18.18 -21.74 -15.61
N ALA A 163 19.32 -21.58 -14.97
CA ALA A 163 20.19 -22.67 -14.56
C ALA A 163 20.24 -22.77 -13.04
N ILE A 164 19.17 -23.24 -12.36
CA ILE A 164 19.46 -24.07 -11.18
C ILE A 164 20.06 -25.33 -11.79
N PRO A 165 21.40 -25.43 -11.84
CA PRO A 165 22.02 -26.38 -12.74
C PRO A 165 21.72 -27.77 -12.18
N PRO A 166 21.24 -28.74 -12.97
CA PRO A 166 21.30 -30.12 -12.52
C PRO A 166 22.77 -30.42 -12.16
N LEU A 167 23.01 -31.36 -11.24
CA LEU A 167 24.36 -31.64 -10.69
C LEU A 167 25.44 -31.87 -11.78
N ASN A 168 25.03 -32.14 -13.02
CA ASN A 168 25.85 -32.38 -14.21
C ASN A 168 25.99 -31.18 -15.18
N ALA A 169 25.49 -29.99 -14.86
CA ALA A 169 25.66 -28.81 -15.71
C ALA A 169 27.12 -28.35 -15.80
N SER A 170 27.49 -27.72 -16.91
CA SER A 170 28.83 -27.19 -17.10
C SER A 170 29.14 -26.08 -16.09
N SER A 171 30.42 -25.94 -15.70
CA SER A 171 30.85 -24.91 -14.75
C SER A 171 30.52 -23.47 -15.20
N MET A 172 30.41 -23.25 -16.52
CA MET A 172 30.02 -21.98 -17.12
C MET A 172 28.53 -21.67 -16.87
N GLU A 173 27.64 -22.66 -17.07
CA GLU A 173 26.21 -22.51 -16.79
C GLU A 173 25.96 -22.25 -15.30
N GLN A 174 26.71 -22.92 -14.41
CA GLN A 174 26.61 -22.69 -12.96
C GLN A 174 27.03 -21.26 -12.57
N ARG A 175 28.07 -20.73 -13.21
CA ARG A 175 28.55 -19.36 -12.98
C ARG A 175 27.56 -18.33 -13.50
N GLU A 176 27.01 -18.53 -14.68
CA GLU A 176 26.01 -17.63 -15.25
C GLU A 176 24.76 -17.58 -14.39
N ALA A 177 24.27 -18.73 -13.91
CA ALA A 177 23.15 -18.79 -13.00
C ALA A 177 23.40 -18.04 -11.69
N SER A 178 24.58 -18.25 -11.09
CA SER A 178 24.98 -17.59 -9.85
C SER A 178 25.05 -16.08 -10.04
N ALA A 179 25.57 -15.61 -11.17
CA ALA A 179 25.58 -14.19 -11.52
C ALA A 179 24.16 -13.63 -11.67
N THR A 180 23.25 -14.35 -12.35
CA THR A 180 21.84 -13.96 -12.48
C THR A 180 21.15 -13.88 -11.12
N LEU A 181 21.31 -14.89 -10.25
CA LEU A 181 20.72 -14.87 -8.90
C LEU A 181 21.23 -13.70 -8.06
N ASN A 182 22.53 -13.41 -8.13
CA ASN A 182 23.13 -12.27 -7.42
C ASN A 182 22.61 -10.94 -7.94
N GLU A 183 22.46 -10.79 -9.26
CA GLU A 183 21.90 -9.61 -9.90
C GLU A 183 20.44 -9.38 -9.47
N LEU A 184 19.61 -10.43 -9.51
CA LEU A 184 18.21 -10.36 -9.09
C LEU A 184 18.09 -9.94 -7.61
N ASP A 185 18.90 -10.56 -6.73
CA ASP A 185 18.87 -10.24 -5.31
C ASP A 185 19.40 -8.83 -5.03
N LEU A 186 20.47 -8.40 -5.71
CA LEU A 186 21.04 -7.06 -5.60
C LEU A 186 20.04 -5.98 -6.03
N ASN A 187 19.47 -6.11 -7.24
CA ASN A 187 18.45 -5.19 -7.74
C ASN A 187 17.26 -5.15 -6.79
N SER A 188 16.88 -6.32 -6.28
CA SER A 188 15.80 -6.45 -5.30
C SER A 188 16.05 -5.63 -4.03
N THR A 189 17.28 -5.66 -3.52
CA THR A 189 17.68 -4.97 -2.29
C THR A 189 17.82 -3.47 -2.51
N LEU A 190 18.40 -3.06 -3.64
CA LEU A 190 18.56 -1.64 -3.99
C LEU A 190 17.20 -0.95 -4.15
N GLU A 191 16.25 -1.60 -4.82
CA GLU A 191 14.88 -1.07 -4.97
C GLU A 191 14.21 -0.90 -3.60
N ALA A 192 14.32 -1.88 -2.71
CA ALA A 192 13.73 -1.81 -1.38
C ALA A 192 14.38 -0.72 -0.51
N ASP A 193 15.71 -0.59 -0.51
CA ASP A 193 16.39 0.48 0.23
C ASP A 193 16.03 1.87 -0.29
N ASP A 194 15.92 2.03 -1.62
CA ASP A 194 15.50 3.28 -2.21
C ASP A 194 14.04 3.62 -1.85
N TYR A 195 13.15 2.62 -1.84
CA TYR A 195 11.77 2.78 -1.38
C TYR A 195 11.70 3.21 0.09
N VAL A 196 12.42 2.53 0.99
CA VAL A 196 12.47 2.92 2.42
C VAL A 196 13.05 4.33 2.57
N ARG A 197 14.10 4.66 1.80
CA ARG A 197 14.72 6.01 1.82
C ARG A 197 13.69 7.08 1.49
N ARG A 198 12.92 6.90 0.43
CA ARG A 198 11.93 7.87 -0.07
C ARG A 198 10.65 7.89 0.78
N CYS A 199 10.17 6.72 1.18
CA CYS A 199 8.77 6.55 1.58
C CYS A 199 8.56 6.29 3.07
N TYR A 200 9.54 5.73 3.79
CA TYR A 200 9.41 5.49 5.24
C TYR A 200 9.80 6.71 6.07
N THR A 201 10.63 7.61 5.53
CA THR A 201 11.14 8.80 6.24
C THR A 201 10.29 10.05 6.04
N SER A 202 9.58 10.15 4.91
CA SER A 202 8.78 11.32 4.56
C SER A 202 7.42 11.29 5.26
N LYS A 203 7.16 12.25 6.17
CA LYS A 203 5.82 12.49 6.73
C LYS A 203 4.86 13.14 5.72
N VAL A 204 5.33 13.45 4.50
CA VAL A 204 4.51 14.07 3.47
C VAL A 204 3.70 12.99 2.77
N ASP A 205 2.37 13.12 2.82
CA ASP A 205 1.46 12.31 2.03
C ASP A 205 1.57 12.67 0.54
N GLY A 206 1.66 11.66 -0.32
CA GLY A 206 1.71 11.87 -1.78
C GLY A 206 3.10 12.08 -2.39
N ALA A 207 4.18 11.76 -1.68
CA ALA A 207 5.53 11.73 -2.27
C ALA A 207 5.57 10.83 -3.52
N VAL A 208 6.18 11.32 -4.60
CA VAL A 208 6.22 10.65 -5.92
C VAL A 208 6.84 9.26 -5.79
N GLY A 209 6.10 8.24 -6.26
CA GLY A 209 6.50 6.84 -6.20
C GLY A 209 6.22 6.12 -4.88
N CYS A 210 5.71 6.79 -3.84
CA CYS A 210 5.37 6.13 -2.57
C CYS A 210 3.99 5.48 -2.55
N ASN A 211 3.11 5.87 -3.48
CA ASN A 211 1.77 5.31 -3.64
C ASN A 211 1.74 4.17 -4.66
N LEU A 212 2.77 3.33 -4.72
CA LEU A 212 2.82 2.16 -5.60
C LEU A 212 2.17 0.94 -4.93
N LEU A 213 2.61 0.66 -3.70
CA LEU A 213 2.11 -0.44 -2.88
C LEU A 213 0.71 -0.14 -2.35
N PHE A 214 -0.06 -1.18 -2.04
CA PHE A 214 -1.37 -1.05 -1.41
C PHE A 214 -1.27 -0.31 -0.06
N LYS A 215 -0.39 -0.82 0.83
CA LYS A 215 0.01 -0.13 2.05
C LYS A 215 1.39 0.49 1.86
N ARG A 216 1.49 1.80 2.09
CA ARG A 216 2.72 2.58 1.85
C ARG A 216 3.93 2.07 2.64
N PHE A 217 3.74 1.69 3.90
CA PHE A 217 4.81 1.13 4.72
C PHE A 217 4.24 0.21 5.80
N LEU A 218 5.04 -0.75 6.24
CA LEU A 218 4.70 -1.61 7.37
C LEU A 218 5.34 -1.02 8.64
N PRO A 219 4.55 -0.68 9.67
CA PRO A 219 5.10 -0.16 10.91
C PRO A 219 5.83 -1.27 11.69
N HIS A 220 6.77 -0.86 12.55
CA HIS A 220 7.46 -1.76 13.46
C HIS A 220 7.66 -1.09 14.82
N LYS A 221 7.83 -1.92 15.85
CA LYS A 221 8.20 -1.52 17.22
C LYS A 221 9.65 -1.87 17.48
N ILE A 222 10.31 -1.05 18.29
CA ILE A 222 11.69 -1.21 18.70
C ILE A 222 11.72 -1.23 20.22
N GLU A 223 12.32 -2.26 20.79
CA GLU A 223 12.43 -2.42 22.24
C GLU A 223 13.85 -2.85 22.59
N ASN A 224 14.42 -2.27 23.65
CA ASN A 224 15.66 -2.79 24.22
C ASN A 224 15.39 -4.20 24.77
N ASN A 225 16.32 -5.11 24.56
CA ASN A 225 16.22 -6.49 25.00
C ASN A 225 17.56 -6.96 25.58
N LYS A 226 17.58 -8.12 26.22
CA LYS A 226 18.82 -8.78 26.66
C LYS A 226 19.39 -9.62 25.52
N CYS A 227 20.71 -9.75 25.48
CA CYS A 227 21.38 -10.68 24.60
C CYS A 227 20.88 -12.12 24.85
N ILE A 228 20.59 -12.83 23.76
CA ILE A 228 19.91 -14.14 23.72
C ILE A 228 20.84 -15.29 23.32
N PHE A 229 22.13 -15.00 23.13
CA PHE A 229 23.15 -15.97 22.75
C PHE A 229 23.89 -16.52 23.98
N SER A 230 24.98 -17.28 23.77
CA SER A 230 25.79 -17.78 24.89
C SER A 230 26.27 -16.65 25.80
N LYS A 231 26.35 -16.95 27.11
CA LYS A 231 26.84 -16.00 28.12
C LYS A 231 28.22 -15.45 27.80
N ASP A 232 29.09 -16.26 27.21
CA ASP A 232 30.46 -15.89 26.86
C ASP A 232 30.49 -14.73 25.85
N VAL A 233 29.56 -14.75 24.89
CA VAL A 233 29.41 -13.73 23.86
C VAL A 233 28.64 -12.52 24.38
N CYS A 234 27.61 -12.75 25.19
CA CYS A 234 26.75 -11.69 25.71
C CYS A 234 27.45 -10.83 26.77
N ALA A 235 28.39 -11.38 27.54
CA ALA A 235 29.09 -10.66 28.61
C ALA A 235 30.03 -9.57 28.07
N GLU A 236 30.62 -9.77 26.89
CA GLU A 236 31.59 -8.85 26.27
C GLU A 236 30.93 -7.70 25.48
N ALA A 237 29.61 -7.76 25.25
CA ALA A 237 28.81 -6.75 24.54
C ALA A 237 27.82 -6.00 25.46
N ASP A 238 28.16 -5.87 26.75
CA ASP A 238 27.31 -5.28 27.81
C ASP A 238 25.94 -5.95 27.98
N GLY A 239 25.74 -7.14 27.39
CA GLY A 239 24.47 -7.86 27.40
C GLY A 239 23.32 -7.16 26.67
N ILE A 240 23.59 -6.13 25.86
CA ILE A 240 22.56 -5.30 25.23
C ILE A 240 22.14 -5.91 23.89
N ALA A 241 20.84 -6.11 23.73
CA ALA A 241 20.21 -6.41 22.46
C ALA A 241 19.13 -5.38 22.12
N VAL A 242 18.71 -5.38 20.87
CA VAL A 242 17.52 -4.67 20.41
C VAL A 242 16.60 -5.65 19.72
N SER A 243 15.31 -5.52 19.96
CA SER A 243 14.29 -6.30 19.28
C SER A 243 13.42 -5.42 18.39
N PHE A 244 13.16 -5.93 17.19
CA PHE A 244 12.30 -5.32 16.19
C PHE A 244 11.11 -6.24 15.95
N ASP A 245 9.91 -5.69 15.99
CA ASP A 245 8.68 -6.45 15.82
C ASP A 245 7.73 -5.73 14.85
N SER A 246 7.33 -6.40 13.78
CA SER A 246 6.43 -5.81 12.78
C SER A 246 4.99 -5.62 13.28
N GLY A 247 4.62 -6.24 14.40
CA GLY A 247 3.23 -6.49 14.71
C GLY A 247 2.55 -7.37 13.64
N ASN A 248 1.23 -7.47 13.69
CA ASN A 248 0.46 -8.26 12.74
C ASN A 248 0.41 -7.54 11.39
N ILE A 249 1.00 -8.14 10.36
CA ILE A 249 0.87 -7.73 8.96
C ILE A 249 -0.19 -8.64 8.34
N SER A 250 -1.34 -8.09 7.95
CA SER A 250 -2.34 -8.89 7.24
C SER A 250 -1.88 -9.22 5.82
N PHE A 251 -2.43 -10.26 5.21
CA PHE A 251 -2.15 -10.55 3.80
C PHE A 251 -2.69 -9.44 2.90
N SER A 252 -3.80 -8.80 3.30
CA SER A 252 -4.32 -7.59 2.69
C SER A 252 -3.32 -6.43 2.75
N ASP A 253 -2.59 -6.22 3.86
CA ASP A 253 -1.55 -5.18 3.98
C ASP A 253 -0.42 -5.35 2.95
N LEU A 254 -0.14 -6.60 2.54
CA LEU A 254 0.81 -6.95 1.49
C LEU A 254 0.23 -6.78 0.07
N GLY A 255 -1.05 -6.42 -0.03
CA GLY A 255 -1.77 -6.25 -1.29
C GLY A 255 -2.35 -7.55 -1.83
N LEU A 256 -2.66 -8.55 -1.02
CA LEU A 256 -3.37 -9.75 -1.51
C LEU A 256 -4.89 -9.57 -1.37
N ASN A 257 -5.64 -10.13 -2.32
CA ASN A 257 -7.09 -10.04 -2.41
C ASN A 257 -7.73 -11.43 -2.45
N SER A 258 -7.96 -12.00 -1.28
CA SER A 258 -8.67 -13.26 -1.07
C SER A 258 -9.63 -13.16 0.11
N ALA A 259 -10.56 -14.11 0.23
CA ALA A 259 -11.61 -14.08 1.26
C ALA A 259 -11.13 -14.09 2.71
N LEU A 260 -9.88 -14.52 2.97
CA LEU A 260 -9.26 -14.50 4.29
C LEU A 260 -8.06 -13.54 4.37
N SER A 261 -7.82 -12.69 3.37
CA SER A 261 -6.63 -11.82 3.36
C SER A 261 -6.57 -10.80 4.51
N ASP A 262 -7.73 -10.40 5.04
CA ASP A 262 -7.86 -9.53 6.22
C ASP A 262 -7.82 -10.29 7.56
N GLN A 263 -7.87 -11.63 7.50
CA GLN A 263 -7.94 -12.53 8.64
C GLN A 263 -6.70 -13.42 8.80
N LEU A 264 -5.87 -13.52 7.77
CA LEU A 264 -4.55 -14.14 7.82
C LEU A 264 -3.47 -13.09 8.02
N PHE A 265 -2.55 -13.37 8.94
CA PHE A 265 -1.50 -12.46 9.34
C PHE A 265 -0.16 -13.18 9.38
N VAL A 266 0.89 -12.41 9.12
CA VAL A 266 2.27 -12.76 9.43
C VAL A 266 2.83 -11.75 10.41
N ARG A 267 3.66 -12.21 11.34
CA ARG A 267 4.42 -11.35 12.25
C ARG A 267 5.90 -11.71 12.13
N ARG A 268 6.74 -10.71 11.87
CA ARG A 268 8.19 -10.85 11.78
C ARG A 268 8.84 -10.21 13.00
N ARG A 269 9.79 -10.92 13.61
CA ARG A 269 10.58 -10.41 14.72
C ARG A 269 12.06 -10.70 14.53
N SER A 270 12.91 -9.75 14.89
CA SER A 270 14.37 -9.91 14.91
C SER A 270 14.91 -9.44 16.26
N ILE A 271 15.78 -10.23 16.88
CA ILE A 271 16.50 -9.84 18.11
C ILE A 271 17.99 -9.83 17.77
N CYS A 272 18.60 -8.66 17.86
CA CYS A 272 19.95 -8.40 17.39
C CYS A 272 20.87 -7.98 18.52
N SER A 273 22.05 -8.59 18.58
CA SER A 273 23.09 -8.29 19.57
C SER A 273 24.45 -8.14 18.87
N PRO A 274 25.24 -7.11 19.22
CA PRO A 274 26.65 -7.03 18.84
C PRO A 274 27.43 -8.23 19.39
N LEU A 275 28.47 -8.63 18.68
CA LEU A 275 29.35 -9.74 19.05
C LEU A 275 30.78 -9.26 19.31
N PRO A 276 31.53 -9.94 20.21
CA PRO A 276 32.98 -9.83 20.26
C PRO A 276 33.62 -10.48 19.03
N ALA A 277 34.88 -10.15 18.76
CA ALA A 277 35.60 -10.67 17.59
C ALA A 277 36.25 -12.02 17.92
N GLU A 278 36.96 -12.06 19.04
CA GLU A 278 37.94 -13.06 19.43
C GLU A 278 37.41 -14.50 19.39
N PRO A 279 36.18 -14.83 19.88
CA PRO A 279 35.69 -16.21 19.89
C PRO A 279 35.43 -16.79 18.49
N PHE A 280 35.36 -15.96 17.46
CA PHE A 280 35.04 -16.38 16.08
C PHE A 280 36.24 -16.31 15.14
N MET A 281 37.36 -15.76 15.61
CA MET A 281 38.59 -15.62 14.84
C MET A 281 39.37 -16.93 14.80
N TYR A 282 39.92 -17.26 13.64
CA TYR A 282 40.86 -18.36 13.50
C TYR A 282 42.27 -17.90 13.88
N THR A 283 43.09 -18.82 14.40
CA THR A 283 44.53 -18.60 14.45
C THR A 283 45.10 -18.53 13.03
N ASN A 284 46.31 -18.00 12.87
CA ASN A 284 46.95 -17.91 11.55
C ASN A 284 47.10 -19.30 10.91
N GLU A 285 47.47 -20.31 11.68
CA GLU A 285 47.61 -21.68 11.21
C GLU A 285 46.26 -22.24 10.73
N GLN A 286 45.20 -22.02 11.50
CA GLN A 286 43.84 -22.44 11.14
C GLN A 286 43.35 -21.72 9.87
N ALA A 287 43.59 -20.41 9.76
CA ALA A 287 43.25 -19.62 8.58
C ALA A 287 43.96 -20.16 7.34
N ILE A 288 45.28 -20.37 7.40
CA ILE A 288 46.07 -20.92 6.29
C ILE A 288 45.63 -22.34 5.93
N GLN A 289 45.32 -23.18 6.92
CA GLN A 289 44.83 -24.54 6.69
C GLN A 289 43.48 -24.53 5.96
N SER A 290 42.58 -23.61 6.34
CA SER A 290 41.25 -23.50 5.76
C SER A 290 41.22 -23.06 4.30
N LEU A 291 42.34 -22.53 3.75
CA LEU A 291 42.45 -22.14 2.35
C LEU A 291 42.44 -23.34 1.39
N GLY A 292 42.82 -24.53 1.86
CA GLY A 292 42.89 -25.74 1.03
C GLY A 292 43.69 -25.50 -0.25
N LEU A 293 43.03 -25.70 -1.41
CA LEU A 293 43.63 -25.53 -2.74
C LEU A 293 43.96 -24.07 -3.10
N LEU A 294 43.32 -23.07 -2.45
CA LEU A 294 43.65 -21.66 -2.71
C LEU A 294 45.05 -21.28 -2.24
N LYS A 295 45.62 -22.04 -1.27
CA LYS A 295 46.93 -21.74 -0.69
C LYS A 295 48.05 -21.68 -1.74
N SER A 296 47.98 -22.49 -2.80
CA SER A 296 49.02 -22.53 -3.84
C SER A 296 48.89 -21.44 -4.90
N VAL A 297 47.80 -20.67 -4.87
CA VAL A 297 47.49 -19.64 -5.89
C VAL A 297 47.60 -18.23 -5.31
N LEU A 298 47.53 -18.09 -3.98
CA LEU A 298 47.57 -16.80 -3.30
C LEU A 298 49.00 -16.37 -2.99
N ASP A 299 49.32 -15.12 -3.33
CA ASP A 299 50.53 -14.45 -2.88
C ASP A 299 50.43 -14.16 -1.37
N ASP A 300 51.51 -14.42 -0.63
CA ASP A 300 51.63 -14.18 0.82
C ASP A 300 50.46 -14.75 1.66
N PRO A 301 50.26 -16.08 1.67
CA PRO A 301 49.15 -16.70 2.41
C PRO A 301 49.22 -16.47 3.93
N GLU A 302 50.38 -16.07 4.46
CA GLU A 302 50.60 -15.78 5.88
C GLU A 302 49.90 -14.50 6.38
N GLU A 303 49.56 -13.58 5.46
CA GLU A 303 48.82 -12.36 5.78
C GLU A 303 47.30 -12.58 5.84
N ILE A 304 46.82 -13.75 5.45
CA ILE A 304 45.40 -14.06 5.42
C ILE A 304 44.91 -14.30 6.86
N ARG A 305 43.75 -13.71 7.14
CA ARG A 305 42.99 -13.91 8.36
C ARG A 305 41.65 -14.53 8.00
N ALA A 306 41.05 -15.22 8.96
CA ALA A 306 39.78 -15.89 8.76
C ALA A 306 38.93 -15.86 10.02
N PHE A 307 37.62 -15.89 9.82
CA PHE A 307 36.63 -16.06 10.87
C PHE A 307 35.46 -16.89 10.37
N SER A 308 34.66 -17.39 11.30
CA SER A 308 33.44 -18.13 10.98
C SER A 308 32.41 -17.99 12.09
N HIS A 309 31.20 -17.56 11.75
CA HIS A 309 30.08 -17.53 12.70
C HIS A 309 29.09 -18.66 12.46
N VAL A 310 29.08 -19.22 11.25
CA VAL A 310 28.12 -20.24 10.81
C VAL A 310 28.82 -21.40 10.12
N LYS A 311 28.08 -22.48 9.90
CA LYS A 311 28.53 -23.72 9.26
C LYS A 311 27.81 -23.91 7.93
N LEU A 312 28.52 -24.47 6.96
CA LEU A 312 27.95 -24.92 5.69
C LEU A 312 27.12 -26.20 5.90
N ASP A 313 27.64 -27.10 6.73
CA ASP A 313 27.00 -28.36 7.10
C ASP A 313 27.41 -28.78 8.54
N LYS A 314 27.08 -30.00 8.96
CA LYS A 314 27.39 -30.49 10.32
C LYS A 314 28.89 -30.55 10.66
N HIS A 315 29.75 -30.59 9.65
CA HIS A 315 31.18 -30.85 9.74
C HIS A 315 32.03 -29.69 9.20
N THR A 316 31.48 -28.85 8.33
CA THR A 316 32.23 -27.82 7.61
C THR A 316 31.81 -26.42 8.03
N ASN A 317 32.76 -25.62 8.52
CA ASN A 317 32.52 -24.20 8.84
C ASN A 317 32.43 -23.35 7.57
N TRP A 318 31.50 -22.39 7.54
CA TRP A 318 31.50 -21.35 6.51
C TRP A 318 32.59 -20.34 6.88
N THR A 319 33.75 -20.46 6.24
CA THR A 319 34.93 -19.66 6.59
C THR A 319 35.04 -18.47 5.67
N THR A 320 35.10 -17.26 6.24
CA THR A 320 35.35 -16.03 5.50
C THR A 320 36.81 -15.66 5.64
N HIS A 321 37.54 -15.61 4.52
CA HIS A 321 38.93 -15.16 4.45
C HIS A 321 38.98 -13.68 4.10
N TYR A 322 39.88 -12.96 4.75
CA TYR A 322 40.14 -11.55 4.46
C TYR A 322 41.62 -11.23 4.68
N ARG A 323 42.06 -10.10 4.15
CA ARG A 323 43.36 -9.49 4.43
C ARG A 323 43.10 -8.12 5.04
N ASN A 324 44.01 -7.64 5.88
CA ASN A 324 43.98 -6.25 6.33
C ASN A 324 44.28 -5.33 5.13
N ALA A 325 43.26 -5.05 4.32
CA ALA A 325 43.37 -4.18 3.17
C ALA A 325 43.23 -2.73 3.61
N LEU A 326 43.99 -1.83 2.98
CA LEU A 326 43.83 -0.37 3.12
C LEU A 326 42.60 0.13 2.35
N SER A 327 41.48 -0.60 2.43
CA SER A 327 40.24 -0.23 1.77
C SER A 327 39.78 1.12 2.31
N GLN A 328 39.57 2.07 1.40
CA GLN A 328 39.13 3.42 1.79
C GLN A 328 37.66 3.48 2.26
N THR A 329 36.98 2.34 2.28
CA THR A 329 35.58 2.16 2.67
C THR A 329 35.42 0.96 3.59
N TYR A 330 34.24 0.85 4.21
CA TYR A 330 33.86 -0.35 4.95
C TYR A 330 33.75 -1.57 4.05
N GLU A 331 34.23 -2.70 4.52
CA GLU A 331 33.96 -4.02 3.95
C GLU A 331 32.83 -4.66 4.75
N VAL A 332 31.87 -5.26 4.04
CA VAL A 332 30.66 -5.84 4.64
C VAL A 332 30.53 -7.29 4.22
N TYR A 333 30.48 -8.17 5.21
CA TYR A 333 30.26 -9.61 5.03
C TYR A 333 28.94 -10.01 5.68
N THR A 334 28.24 -10.95 5.06
CA THR A 334 26.97 -11.46 5.54
C THR A 334 27.00 -12.97 5.58
N GLU A 335 26.56 -13.54 6.69
CA GLU A 335 26.46 -14.99 6.91
C GLU A 335 25.03 -15.32 7.37
N LEU A 336 24.54 -16.49 6.99
CA LEU A 336 23.21 -16.96 7.35
C LEU A 336 23.26 -18.41 7.80
N ALA A 337 22.85 -18.66 9.03
CA ALA A 337 22.48 -19.98 9.52
C ALA A 337 20.97 -20.15 9.37
N VAL A 338 20.53 -20.93 8.38
CA VAL A 338 19.10 -21.17 8.10
C VAL A 338 18.40 -22.03 9.17
N ASP A 339 19.19 -22.69 10.02
CA ASP A 339 18.76 -23.49 11.16
C ASP A 339 19.80 -23.35 12.29
N ALA A 340 19.39 -23.53 13.55
CA ALA A 340 20.29 -23.40 14.70
C ALA A 340 21.50 -24.34 14.63
N SER A 341 21.36 -25.54 14.05
CA SER A 341 22.46 -26.50 13.94
C SER A 341 23.61 -26.01 13.06
N LEU A 342 23.32 -25.05 12.17
CA LEU A 342 24.30 -24.40 11.30
C LEU A 342 24.89 -23.12 11.93
N ALA A 343 24.40 -22.67 13.08
CA ALA A 343 25.07 -21.60 13.82
C ALA A 343 26.28 -22.16 14.61
N SER A 344 27.30 -21.33 14.80
CA SER A 344 28.35 -21.61 15.80
C SER A 344 27.70 -21.90 17.16
N PRO A 345 28.24 -22.85 17.97
CA PRO A 345 27.69 -23.17 19.30
C PRO A 345 27.42 -21.96 20.19
N LEU A 346 28.22 -20.90 20.05
CA LEU A 346 28.07 -19.66 20.82
C LEU A 346 26.85 -18.81 20.40
N LEU A 347 26.36 -18.99 19.17
CA LEU A 347 25.26 -18.26 18.55
C LEU A 347 23.99 -19.12 18.41
N GLN A 348 23.99 -20.36 18.91
CA GLN A 348 22.83 -21.24 18.78
C GLN A 348 21.62 -20.67 19.51
N PRO A 349 20.50 -20.43 18.81
CA PRO A 349 19.24 -20.08 19.44
C PRO A 349 18.74 -21.16 20.41
N GLU A 350 17.93 -20.76 21.39
CA GLU A 350 17.27 -21.71 22.31
C GLU A 350 16.39 -22.75 21.60
N ARG A 351 15.86 -22.42 20.41
CA ARG A 351 15.04 -23.34 19.61
C ARG A 351 15.71 -23.68 18.28
N PRO A 352 15.74 -24.96 17.87
CA PRO A 352 16.41 -25.38 16.65
C PRO A 352 15.94 -24.68 15.38
N SER A 353 14.61 -24.49 15.24
CA SER A 353 14.02 -23.92 14.02
C SER A 353 14.32 -22.44 13.78
N MET A 354 14.96 -21.74 14.72
CA MET A 354 15.27 -20.33 14.59
C MET A 354 16.54 -20.12 13.76
N GLN A 355 16.52 -19.09 12.92
CA GLN A 355 17.64 -18.75 12.05
C GLN A 355 18.46 -17.59 12.63
N VAL A 356 19.72 -17.49 12.23
CA VAL A 356 20.63 -16.42 12.62
C VAL A 356 21.27 -15.80 11.39
N SER A 357 21.08 -14.48 11.22
CA SER A 357 21.84 -13.68 10.27
C SER A 357 22.98 -12.98 11.01
N VAL A 358 24.20 -13.04 10.48
CA VAL A 358 25.36 -12.32 11.02
C VAL A 358 25.85 -11.33 9.98
N ILE A 359 26.03 -10.08 10.40
CA ILE A 359 26.55 -9.00 9.57
C ILE A 359 27.85 -8.54 10.19
N THR A 360 28.93 -8.60 9.42
CA THR A 360 30.27 -8.23 9.85
C THR A 360 30.76 -7.03 9.06
N VAL A 361 31.26 -6.01 9.75
CA VAL A 361 31.87 -4.81 9.17
C VAL A 361 33.34 -4.73 9.58
N MET A 362 34.17 -4.43 8.58
CA MET A 362 35.58 -4.12 8.75
C MET A 362 35.86 -2.75 8.12
N GLY A 363 36.85 -2.03 8.65
CA GLY A 363 37.16 -0.68 8.19
C GLY A 363 38.56 -0.25 8.61
N GLU A 364 39.57 -1.05 8.31
CA GLU A 364 40.94 -0.88 8.82
C GLU A 364 41.59 0.46 8.42
N ALA A 365 41.24 1.03 7.26
CA ALA A 365 41.71 2.37 6.87
C ALA A 365 40.72 3.49 7.18
N VAL A 366 39.51 3.18 7.67
CA VAL A 366 38.52 4.19 8.04
C VAL A 366 38.92 4.84 9.36
N VAL A 367 38.98 6.17 9.35
CA VAL A 367 39.39 6.98 10.50
C VAL A 367 38.28 7.93 10.93
N PHE A 368 38.27 8.28 12.21
CA PHE A 368 37.40 9.30 12.78
C PHE A 368 38.23 10.34 13.54
N TYR A 369 37.79 11.60 13.54
CA TYR A 369 38.52 12.71 14.18
C TYR A 369 38.37 12.77 15.70
N ALA A 370 37.47 11.98 16.26
CA ALA A 370 37.18 11.93 17.68
C ALA A 370 36.99 10.48 18.13
N PRO A 371 37.29 10.14 19.40
CA PRO A 371 36.95 8.84 19.93
C PRO A 371 35.44 8.67 19.92
N PHE A 372 34.97 7.48 19.58
CA PHE A 372 33.54 7.20 19.48
C PHE A 372 33.23 5.80 19.99
N SER A 373 32.47 5.74 21.07
CA SER A 373 32.06 4.49 21.70
C SER A 373 30.70 4.06 21.17
N ASP A 374 30.69 2.93 20.45
CA ASP A 374 29.51 2.26 19.92
C ASP A 374 29.83 0.77 19.81
N ALA A 375 28.86 -0.10 20.06
CA ALA A 375 29.11 -1.55 20.13
C ALA A 375 29.52 -2.17 18.77
N PHE A 376 29.25 -1.49 17.65
CA PHE A 376 29.56 -1.96 16.31
C PHE A 376 30.53 -1.04 15.55
N PHE A 377 30.45 0.27 15.80
CA PHE A 377 31.37 1.28 15.23
C PHE A 377 32.29 1.87 16.31
N ASN A 378 33.07 1.04 17.01
CA ASN A 378 33.90 1.52 18.11
C ASN A 378 35.24 2.13 17.62
N PHE A 379 35.35 3.45 17.58
CA PHE A 379 36.59 4.17 17.23
C PHE A 379 37.37 4.57 18.49
N ASP A 380 38.20 3.68 19.01
CA ASP A 380 38.99 3.88 20.23
C ASP A 380 40.52 3.78 20.01
N ARG A 381 40.96 3.19 18.90
CA ARG A 381 42.37 3.04 18.57
C ARG A 381 42.96 4.36 18.07
N ARG A 382 43.60 5.10 18.97
CA ARG A 382 44.27 6.37 18.69
C ARG A 382 45.49 6.19 17.77
N ILE A 383 45.59 7.06 16.77
CA ILE A 383 46.72 7.18 15.85
C ILE A 383 47.10 8.65 15.77
N ASP A 384 48.34 8.96 16.18
CA ASP A 384 48.92 10.28 16.01
C ASP A 384 49.80 10.29 14.75
N THR A 385 49.64 11.30 13.90
CA THR A 385 50.39 11.46 12.64
C THR A 385 50.77 12.92 12.44
N ILE A 386 51.71 13.17 11.52
CA ILE A 386 52.22 14.51 11.20
C ILE A 386 52.02 14.71 9.69
N ASP A 387 51.41 15.83 9.29
CA ASP A 387 51.28 16.15 7.87
C ASP A 387 52.61 16.60 7.25
N THR A 388 52.62 16.78 5.93
CA THR A 388 53.78 17.26 5.17
C THR A 388 54.25 18.67 5.56
N ARG A 389 53.45 19.41 6.34
CA ARG A 389 53.75 20.76 6.85
C ARG A 389 54.19 20.74 8.32
N GLY A 390 54.30 19.57 8.96
CA GLY A 390 54.69 19.43 10.35
C GLY A 390 53.55 19.61 11.37
N ASN A 391 52.29 19.67 10.94
CA ASN A 391 51.15 19.77 11.85
C ASN A 391 50.78 18.39 12.39
N ASN A 392 50.55 18.31 13.70
CA ASN A 392 50.11 17.08 14.35
C ASN A 392 48.60 16.88 14.15
N TYR A 393 48.22 15.67 13.75
CA TYR A 393 46.83 15.22 13.69
C TYR A 393 46.66 13.96 14.52
N THR A 394 45.49 13.85 15.15
CA THR A 394 45.07 12.64 15.86
C THR A 394 43.82 12.10 15.19
N TYR A 395 43.87 10.82 14.87
CA TYR A 395 42.76 10.05 14.32
C TYR A 395 42.46 8.86 15.23
N TYR A 396 41.25 8.34 15.11
CA TYR A 396 40.81 7.12 15.79
C TYR A 396 40.39 6.12 14.73
N ARG A 397 40.75 4.85 14.92
CA ARG A 397 40.32 3.73 14.07
C ARG A 397 39.48 2.76 14.86
N ILE A 398 38.82 1.87 14.13
CA ILE A 398 38.11 0.77 14.76
C ILE A 398 39.10 -0.13 15.50
N GLY A 399 38.84 -0.40 16.78
CA GLY A 399 39.76 -1.16 17.63
C GLY A 399 39.77 -2.67 17.37
N ARG A 400 38.62 -3.22 16.94
CA ARG A 400 38.45 -4.66 16.71
C ARG A 400 38.74 -5.04 15.26
N ALA A 401 39.33 -6.23 15.07
CA ALA A 401 39.63 -6.77 13.74
C ALA A 401 38.37 -7.02 12.89
N ILE A 402 37.30 -7.48 13.53
CA ILE A 402 35.97 -7.62 12.94
C ILE A 402 34.92 -7.05 13.91
N ASN A 403 33.85 -6.48 13.37
CA ASN A 403 32.74 -5.97 14.16
C ASN A 403 31.49 -6.65 13.64
N SER A 404 30.86 -7.48 14.47
CA SER A 404 29.75 -8.33 14.03
C SER A 404 28.49 -8.03 14.84
N VAL A 405 27.33 -8.12 14.18
CA VAL A 405 26.02 -8.16 14.82
C VAL A 405 25.34 -9.44 14.37
N ALA A 406 24.91 -10.25 15.34
CA ALA A 406 24.06 -11.41 15.07
C ALA A 406 22.61 -11.09 15.40
N CYS A 407 21.72 -11.52 14.53
CA CYS A 407 20.29 -11.34 14.65
C CYS A 407 19.59 -12.69 14.55
N GLN A 408 18.93 -13.09 15.62
CA GLN A 408 17.97 -14.18 15.56
C GLN A 408 16.68 -13.66 14.90
N GLU A 409 16.27 -14.28 13.81
CA GLU A 409 15.10 -13.87 13.05
C GLU A 409 14.02 -14.94 13.12
N MET A 410 12.78 -14.50 13.30
CA MET A 410 11.65 -15.40 13.49
C MET A 410 10.38 -14.88 12.83
N VAL A 411 9.54 -15.81 12.40
CA VAL A 411 8.24 -15.58 11.81
C VAL A 411 7.17 -16.38 12.55
N MET A 412 5.97 -15.83 12.60
CA MET A 412 4.77 -16.52 13.07
C MET A 412 3.62 -16.21 12.10
N TYR A 413 2.82 -17.24 11.80
CA TYR A 413 1.60 -17.11 11.01
C TYR A 413 0.39 -17.23 11.91
N CYS A 414 -0.61 -16.38 11.70
CA CYS A 414 -1.82 -16.32 12.52
C CYS A 414 -3.06 -16.24 11.64
N SER A 415 -4.15 -16.82 12.14
CA SER A 415 -5.48 -16.74 11.56
C SER A 415 -6.47 -16.29 12.62
N LYS A 416 -7.10 -15.14 12.39
CA LYS A 416 -8.24 -14.69 13.19
C LYS A 416 -9.49 -15.54 12.89
N TYR A 417 -9.56 -16.13 11.70
CA TYR A 417 -10.66 -16.98 11.28
C TYR A 417 -10.74 -18.27 12.11
N THR A 418 -9.60 -18.95 12.31
CA THR A 418 -9.53 -20.16 13.14
C THR A 418 -9.07 -19.89 14.58
N ASN A 419 -8.76 -18.63 14.90
CA ASN A 419 -8.18 -18.21 16.18
C ASN A 419 -6.91 -19.01 16.56
N PHE A 420 -6.06 -19.27 15.56
CA PHE A 420 -4.85 -20.07 15.69
C PHE A 420 -3.63 -19.28 15.25
N CYS A 421 -2.52 -19.43 15.98
CA CYS A 421 -1.21 -18.96 15.57
C CYS A 421 -0.21 -20.11 15.66
N THR A 422 0.72 -20.17 14.70
CA THR A 422 1.86 -21.07 14.77
C THR A 422 2.79 -20.68 15.92
N SER A 423 3.71 -21.56 16.29
CA SER A 423 4.87 -21.12 17.07
C SER A 423 5.77 -20.20 16.24
N TRP A 424 6.65 -19.47 16.92
CA TRP A 424 7.76 -18.78 16.29
C TRP A 424 8.74 -19.80 15.67
N GLU A 425 9.04 -19.62 14.39
CA GLU A 425 9.93 -20.45 13.59
C GLU A 425 10.89 -19.56 12.78
N GLY A 426 11.90 -20.14 12.15
CA GLY A 426 12.79 -19.45 11.23
C GLY A 426 12.06 -19.00 9.97
N VAL A 427 12.54 -17.92 9.36
CA VAL A 427 11.89 -17.32 8.18
C VAL A 427 12.00 -18.22 6.94
N TYR A 428 13.05 -19.04 6.85
CA TYR A 428 13.22 -20.03 5.79
C TYR A 428 12.39 -21.32 6.00
N THR A 429 11.78 -21.51 7.18
CA THR A 429 10.92 -22.67 7.42
C THR A 429 9.63 -22.53 6.63
N VAL A 430 9.38 -23.45 5.70
CA VAL A 430 8.12 -23.50 4.96
C VAL A 430 7.02 -23.95 5.92
N SER A 431 6.11 -23.04 6.25
CA SER A 431 5.01 -23.37 7.16
C SER A 431 4.01 -24.30 6.46
N ASN A 432 3.89 -25.54 6.93
CA ASN A 432 2.84 -26.47 6.49
C ASN A 432 1.52 -26.26 7.26
N SER A 433 1.36 -25.13 7.95
CA SER A 433 0.22 -24.83 8.81
C SER A 433 -1.00 -24.28 8.06
N TYR A 434 -0.94 -24.19 6.73
CA TYR A 434 -2.02 -23.66 5.89
C TYR A 434 -3.37 -24.33 6.19
N HIS A 435 -3.41 -25.66 6.26
CA HIS A 435 -4.64 -26.41 6.53
C HIS A 435 -5.29 -26.05 7.88
N ILE A 436 -4.48 -25.71 8.89
CA ILE A 436 -4.96 -25.29 10.23
C ILE A 436 -5.40 -23.82 10.20
N LEU A 437 -4.64 -22.97 9.51
CA LEU A 437 -4.89 -21.52 9.44
C LEU A 437 -6.14 -21.20 8.60
N ALA A 438 -6.37 -21.95 7.52
CA ALA A 438 -7.54 -21.79 6.65
C ALA A 438 -8.77 -22.55 7.16
N GLY A 439 -8.62 -23.54 8.05
CA GLY A 439 -9.74 -24.30 8.62
C GLY A 439 -10.55 -25.00 7.53
N ASP A 440 -11.87 -24.85 7.55
CA ASP A 440 -12.79 -25.39 6.54
C ASP A 440 -12.61 -24.76 5.14
N ARG A 441 -11.88 -23.65 5.02
CA ARG A 441 -11.58 -22.99 3.74
C ARG A 441 -10.29 -23.49 3.09
N PHE A 442 -9.63 -24.51 3.63
CA PHE A 442 -8.35 -24.99 3.11
C PHE A 442 -8.39 -25.45 1.64
N SER A 443 -9.55 -25.87 1.12
CA SER A 443 -9.71 -26.26 -0.28
C SER A 443 -9.84 -25.08 -1.25
N ASP A 444 -9.88 -23.84 -0.76
CA ASP A 444 -9.92 -22.63 -1.59
C ASP A 444 -8.53 -22.33 -2.14
N THR A 445 -8.36 -22.59 -3.43
CA THR A 445 -7.08 -22.41 -4.13
C THR A 445 -6.59 -20.97 -4.10
N VAL A 446 -7.48 -19.97 -3.99
CA VAL A 446 -7.08 -18.57 -3.96
C VAL A 446 -6.45 -18.20 -2.61
N ILE A 447 -6.98 -18.77 -1.52
CA ILE A 447 -6.41 -18.60 -0.19
C ILE A 447 -5.07 -19.33 -0.10
N GLU A 448 -4.98 -20.55 -0.66
CA GLU A 448 -3.74 -21.30 -0.77
C GLU A 448 -2.68 -20.54 -1.56
N THR A 449 -3.01 -20.00 -2.74
CA THR A 449 -2.13 -19.15 -3.56
C THR A 449 -1.65 -17.93 -2.77
N ALA A 450 -2.53 -17.25 -2.04
CA ALA A 450 -2.17 -16.11 -1.21
C ALA A 450 -1.16 -16.51 -0.11
N PHE A 451 -1.40 -17.63 0.57
CA PHE A 451 -0.51 -18.15 1.61
C PHE A 451 0.86 -18.56 1.06
N ALA A 452 0.89 -19.25 -0.09
CA ALA A 452 2.13 -19.62 -0.77
C ALA A 452 2.92 -18.39 -1.22
N ALA A 453 2.24 -17.35 -1.72
CA ALA A 453 2.87 -16.09 -2.12
C ALA A 453 3.52 -15.36 -0.93
N VAL A 454 2.84 -15.32 0.22
CA VAL A 454 3.42 -14.74 1.44
C VAL A 454 4.61 -15.56 1.92
N ASN A 455 4.52 -16.89 1.97
CA ASN A 455 5.66 -17.74 2.38
C ASN A 455 6.89 -17.50 1.50
N LEU A 456 6.71 -17.40 0.17
CA LEU A 456 7.82 -17.12 -0.74
C LEU A 456 8.38 -15.70 -0.53
N ALA A 457 7.51 -14.70 -0.35
CA ALA A 457 7.92 -13.32 -0.09
C ALA A 457 8.68 -13.19 1.25
N MET A 458 8.31 -13.97 2.27
CA MET A 458 8.93 -13.93 3.59
C MET A 458 10.41 -14.29 3.56
N VAL A 459 10.84 -15.22 2.69
CA VAL A 459 12.26 -15.59 2.53
C VAL A 459 13.13 -14.37 2.17
N HIS A 460 12.58 -13.40 1.43
CA HIS A 460 13.29 -12.17 1.09
C HIS A 460 13.40 -11.18 2.25
N SER A 461 12.72 -11.42 3.37
CA SER A 461 12.71 -10.52 4.52
C SER A 461 13.85 -10.75 5.50
N THR A 462 14.80 -11.65 5.24
CA THR A 462 15.93 -11.82 6.17
C THR A 462 16.86 -10.62 6.12
N LEU A 463 17.53 -10.33 7.23
CA LEU A 463 18.56 -9.29 7.29
C LEU A 463 19.72 -9.61 6.34
N PHE A 464 20.12 -10.89 6.27
CA PHE A 464 21.04 -11.38 5.24
C PHE A 464 20.61 -10.93 3.84
N LYS A 465 19.39 -11.26 3.41
CA LYS A 465 18.88 -10.87 2.08
C LYS A 465 18.68 -9.37 1.88
N SER A 466 18.63 -8.60 2.96
CA SER A 466 18.48 -7.14 2.93
C SER A 466 19.81 -6.39 2.80
N ILE A 467 20.93 -7.11 2.89
CA ILE A 467 22.29 -6.53 2.95
C ILE A 467 23.22 -7.18 1.93
N SER A 468 23.12 -8.50 1.73
CA SER A 468 24.01 -9.28 0.85
C SER A 468 24.18 -8.64 -0.52
N ASN A 469 25.39 -8.76 -1.07
CA ASN A 469 25.83 -8.24 -2.37
C ASN A 469 25.89 -6.70 -2.51
N ARG A 470 25.55 -5.92 -1.47
CA ARG A 470 25.62 -4.44 -1.52
C ARG A 470 26.97 -3.85 -1.10
N GLY A 471 27.78 -4.60 -0.35
CA GLY A 471 28.99 -4.11 0.29
C GLY A 471 28.72 -2.89 1.19
N ALA A 472 29.65 -1.94 1.21
CA ALA A 472 29.57 -0.72 2.03
C ALA A 472 28.27 0.10 1.83
N SER A 473 27.65 0.01 0.63
CA SER A 473 26.44 0.78 0.31
C SER A 473 25.21 0.36 1.12
N ALA A 474 25.27 -0.77 1.83
CA ALA A 474 24.23 -1.20 2.77
C ALA A 474 24.22 -0.41 4.09
N LEU A 475 25.33 0.23 4.45
CA LEU A 475 25.47 0.96 5.71
C LEU A 475 25.04 2.42 5.52
N LEU A 476 24.31 2.97 6.50
CA LEU A 476 24.06 4.40 6.61
C LEU A 476 25.36 5.16 6.94
N ALA A 477 26.27 4.56 7.71
CA ALA A 477 27.57 5.11 8.05
C ALA A 477 28.38 5.52 6.81
N THR A 478 28.35 4.70 5.76
CA THR A 478 29.03 4.97 4.47
C THR A 478 28.55 6.26 3.79
N ARG A 479 27.31 6.71 4.05
CA ARG A 479 26.79 7.98 3.50
C ARG A 479 27.50 9.22 4.06
N PHE A 480 28.16 9.06 5.20
CA PHE A 480 28.95 10.11 5.85
C PHE A 480 30.44 9.77 5.83
N LEU A 481 30.89 8.97 4.86
CA LEU A 481 32.29 8.63 4.67
C LEU A 481 32.86 9.44 3.48
N SER A 482 34.05 10.02 3.64
CA SER A 482 34.75 10.74 2.58
C SER A 482 36.26 10.50 2.66
N ASN A 483 36.84 9.92 1.60
CA ASN A 483 38.28 9.60 1.54
C ASN A 483 38.77 8.89 2.82
N SER A 484 38.07 7.83 3.23
CA SER A 484 38.32 7.08 4.48
C SER A 484 38.06 7.84 5.79
N ASN A 485 37.67 9.11 5.74
CA ASN A 485 37.29 9.86 6.93
C ASN A 485 35.80 9.68 7.18
N GLN A 486 35.45 9.03 8.29
CA GLN A 486 34.10 9.07 8.81
C GLN A 486 33.84 10.52 9.26
N LEU A 487 32.82 11.16 8.69
CA LEU A 487 32.51 12.55 8.99
C LEU A 487 31.54 12.66 10.16
N ARG A 488 30.60 11.72 10.25
CA ARG A 488 29.53 11.76 11.25
C ARG A 488 29.01 10.37 11.58
N LEU A 489 28.79 10.12 12.85
CA LEU A 489 28.02 9.01 13.41
C LEU A 489 27.08 9.56 14.49
N VAL A 490 25.95 8.89 14.72
CA VAL A 490 25.06 9.24 15.84
C VAL A 490 25.27 8.27 17.00
N PRO A 491 25.14 8.69 18.27
CA PRO A 491 25.22 7.77 19.41
C PRO A 491 24.24 6.59 19.25
N GLY A 492 24.74 5.36 19.39
CA GLY A 492 23.96 4.15 19.13
C GLY A 492 23.74 3.89 17.64
N GLN A 493 24.70 4.26 16.78
CA GLN A 493 24.67 4.09 15.33
C GLN A 493 24.29 2.66 14.95
N TRP A 494 24.80 1.65 15.66
CA TRP A 494 24.50 0.26 15.35
C TRP A 494 23.00 -0.05 15.39
N LYS A 495 22.24 0.54 16.33
CA LYS A 495 20.78 0.35 16.40
C LYS A 495 20.08 0.97 15.19
N VAL A 496 20.57 2.12 14.73
CA VAL A 496 20.06 2.84 13.56
C VAL A 496 20.32 2.04 12.27
N GLU A 497 21.49 1.41 12.15
CA GLU A 497 21.78 0.51 11.03
C GLU A 497 20.84 -0.69 11.01
N VAL A 498 20.72 -1.40 12.15
CA VAL A 498 19.89 -2.60 12.21
C VAL A 498 18.42 -2.28 12.01
N GLU A 499 17.93 -1.15 12.54
CA GLU A 499 16.57 -0.68 12.26
C GLU A 499 16.37 -0.46 10.76
N ARG A 500 17.32 0.21 10.10
CA ARG A 500 17.25 0.44 8.66
C ARG A 500 17.19 -0.87 7.88
N TRP A 501 18.02 -1.84 8.23
CA TRP A 501 18.00 -3.16 7.60
C TRP A 501 16.68 -3.88 7.83
N PHE A 502 16.09 -3.76 9.03
CA PHE A 502 14.77 -4.31 9.34
C PHE A 502 13.66 -3.64 8.52
N GLN A 503 13.70 -2.32 8.33
CA GLN A 503 12.77 -1.59 7.46
C GLN A 503 12.91 -2.04 6.00
N VAL A 504 14.14 -2.22 5.50
CA VAL A 504 14.41 -2.75 4.16
C VAL A 504 13.81 -4.15 4.01
N ALA A 505 14.00 -5.02 5.00
CA ALA A 505 13.40 -6.35 5.01
C ALA A 505 11.85 -6.32 4.94
N LEU A 506 11.18 -5.40 5.66
CA LEU A 506 9.73 -5.23 5.57
C LEU A 506 9.29 -4.76 4.17
N ALA A 507 9.99 -3.77 3.61
CA ALA A 507 9.72 -3.30 2.25
C ALA A 507 9.95 -4.39 1.20
N ARG A 508 10.95 -5.27 1.40
CA ARG A 508 11.21 -6.42 0.52
C ARG A 508 10.04 -7.40 0.48
N ILE A 509 9.33 -7.65 1.57
CA ILE A 509 8.13 -8.52 1.55
C ILE A 509 7.06 -7.89 0.65
N GLN A 510 6.76 -6.61 0.83
CA GLN A 510 5.72 -5.92 0.06
C GLN A 510 6.08 -5.88 -1.43
N LEU A 511 7.33 -5.55 -1.76
CA LEU A 511 7.83 -5.49 -3.13
C LEU A 511 7.92 -6.89 -3.76
N ALA A 512 8.27 -7.92 -3.01
CA ALA A 512 8.28 -9.30 -3.50
C ALA A 512 6.88 -9.74 -3.94
N VAL A 513 5.83 -9.38 -3.20
CA VAL A 513 4.44 -9.62 -3.62
C VAL A 513 4.11 -8.84 -4.89
N LEU A 514 4.45 -7.55 -4.96
CA LEU A 514 4.20 -6.76 -6.17
C LEU A 514 4.95 -7.30 -7.42
N ARG A 515 6.15 -7.84 -7.23
CA ARG A 515 7.00 -8.37 -8.32
C ARG A 515 6.42 -9.58 -9.00
N PHE A 516 5.47 -10.29 -8.39
CA PHE A 516 4.71 -11.28 -9.15
C PHE A 516 4.05 -10.65 -10.38
N VAL A 517 3.58 -9.40 -10.29
CA VAL A 517 2.87 -8.69 -11.37
C VAL A 517 3.83 -7.92 -12.28
N LYS A 518 4.78 -7.18 -11.70
CA LYS A 518 5.68 -6.29 -12.45
C LYS A 518 7.13 -6.47 -11.96
N THR A 519 8.01 -6.93 -12.85
CA THR A 519 9.47 -6.98 -12.62
C THR A 519 10.17 -6.13 -13.69
N PRO A 520 10.28 -4.80 -13.50
CA PRO A 520 10.95 -3.92 -14.47
C PRO A 520 12.43 -4.31 -14.64
N GLY A 521 12.94 -4.24 -15.86
CA GLY A 521 14.36 -4.48 -16.14
C GLY A 521 14.81 -5.95 -16.05
N LEU A 522 13.87 -6.90 -15.86
CA LEU A 522 14.19 -8.33 -15.84
C LEU A 522 14.58 -8.83 -17.23
N ASP A 523 15.79 -9.36 -17.36
CA ASP A 523 16.22 -10.09 -18.56
C ASP A 523 15.64 -11.51 -18.56
N ARG A 524 14.56 -11.69 -19.33
CA ARG A 524 13.83 -12.96 -19.45
C ARG A 524 14.60 -14.06 -20.18
N THR A 525 15.74 -13.76 -20.81
CA THR A 525 16.56 -14.79 -21.46
C THR A 525 17.34 -15.62 -20.45
N ARG A 526 17.60 -15.06 -19.26
CA ARG A 526 18.45 -15.63 -18.20
C ARG A 526 17.66 -16.23 -17.04
N VAL A 527 16.33 -16.13 -17.05
CA VAL A 527 15.46 -16.56 -15.96
C VAL A 527 14.32 -17.44 -16.45
N ASP A 528 13.89 -18.33 -15.56
CA ASP A 528 12.68 -19.13 -15.72
C ASP A 528 11.64 -18.74 -14.67
N ASN A 529 10.37 -18.93 -15.03
CA ASN A 529 9.26 -18.69 -14.13
C ASN A 529 9.11 -19.88 -13.17
N THR A 530 8.94 -19.63 -11.88
CA THR A 530 8.81 -20.68 -10.86
C THR A 530 7.48 -21.42 -10.90
N TRP A 531 6.55 -21.03 -11.78
CA TRP A 531 5.23 -21.64 -11.88
C TRP A 531 5.21 -23.13 -12.20
N ASP A 532 6.21 -23.61 -12.94
CA ASP A 532 6.30 -25.04 -13.24
C ASP A 532 6.79 -25.85 -12.02
N LEU A 533 7.55 -25.21 -11.13
CA LEU A 533 7.97 -25.78 -9.85
C LEU A 533 6.84 -25.70 -8.80
N LEU A 534 6.09 -24.60 -8.78
CA LEU A 534 5.03 -24.32 -7.82
C LEU A 534 3.73 -23.92 -8.54
N PRO A 535 2.94 -24.91 -9.02
CA PRO A 535 1.69 -24.64 -9.75
C PRO A 535 0.67 -23.80 -8.97
N VAL A 536 0.70 -23.87 -7.63
CA VAL A 536 -0.14 -23.08 -6.72
C VAL A 536 0.03 -21.56 -6.92
N LEU A 537 1.13 -21.11 -7.50
CA LEU A 537 1.41 -19.68 -7.75
C LEU A 537 0.88 -19.17 -9.10
N LYS A 538 0.37 -20.03 -10.00
CA LYS A 538 -0.11 -19.60 -11.33
C LYS A 538 -1.23 -18.54 -11.28
N GLY A 539 -2.01 -18.54 -10.20
CA GLY A 539 -3.11 -17.59 -9.98
C GLY A 539 -2.73 -16.27 -9.28
N VAL A 540 -1.49 -16.12 -8.79
CA VAL A 540 -1.16 -15.07 -7.81
C VAL A 540 -1.34 -13.65 -8.36
N CYS A 541 -1.02 -13.38 -9.62
CA CYS A 541 -1.21 -12.03 -10.17
C CYS A 541 -2.67 -11.66 -10.32
N SER A 542 -3.59 -12.63 -10.37
CA SER A 542 -4.99 -12.28 -10.39
C SER A 542 -5.46 -11.79 -9.02
N ILE A 543 -4.67 -11.86 -7.94
CA ILE A 543 -5.12 -11.45 -6.60
C ILE A 543 -4.32 -10.32 -5.99
N ILE A 544 -3.38 -9.73 -6.73
CA ILE A 544 -2.57 -8.63 -6.20
C ILE A 544 -3.30 -7.29 -6.39
N LYS A 545 -3.31 -6.51 -5.32
CA LYS A 545 -3.79 -5.14 -5.22
C LYS A 545 -2.59 -4.21 -5.12
N PHE A 546 -2.65 -3.15 -5.91
CA PHE A 546 -1.65 -2.10 -5.90
C PHE A 546 -2.31 -0.80 -6.36
N ASN A 547 -1.57 0.30 -6.28
CA ASN A 547 -2.11 1.61 -6.65
C ASN A 547 -1.61 1.99 -8.05
N SER A 548 -2.54 2.38 -8.93
CA SER A 548 -2.23 2.81 -10.30
C SER A 548 -2.55 4.29 -10.49
N ALA A 549 -1.65 5.04 -11.13
CA ALA A 549 -1.88 6.46 -11.43
C ALA A 549 -2.92 6.67 -12.55
N ASP A 550 -3.04 5.70 -13.46
CA ASP A 550 -3.82 5.81 -14.70
C ASP A 550 -5.25 5.28 -14.59
N HIS A 551 -5.60 4.73 -13.43
CA HIS A 551 -6.89 4.09 -13.17
C HIS A 551 -7.57 4.67 -11.94
N THR A 552 -8.89 4.58 -11.94
CA THR A 552 -9.73 4.95 -10.79
C THR A 552 -10.72 3.83 -10.54
N THR A 553 -10.88 3.48 -9.27
CA THR A 553 -11.80 2.44 -8.83
C THR A 553 -13.00 3.06 -8.14
N LEU A 554 -14.18 2.66 -8.61
CA LEU A 554 -15.48 3.17 -8.20
C LEU A 554 -16.24 2.10 -7.39
N SER A 555 -17.11 2.53 -6.49
CA SER A 555 -18.08 1.65 -5.83
C SER A 555 -19.18 1.25 -6.82
N SER A 556 -19.26 -0.04 -7.17
CA SER A 556 -20.31 -0.54 -8.08
C SER A 556 -21.70 -0.36 -7.48
N LEU A 557 -21.82 -0.53 -6.17
CA LEU A 557 -23.07 -0.28 -5.44
C LEU A 557 -23.46 1.20 -5.50
N GLY A 558 -22.50 2.12 -5.30
CA GLY A 558 -22.76 3.55 -5.40
C GLY A 558 -23.29 3.96 -6.77
N VAL A 559 -22.66 3.46 -7.85
CA VAL A 559 -23.14 3.66 -9.22
C VAL A 559 -24.57 3.12 -9.38
N LEU A 560 -24.83 1.89 -8.94
CA LEU A 560 -26.14 1.25 -9.06
C LEU A 560 -27.23 2.02 -8.31
N ILE A 561 -26.97 2.47 -7.08
CA ILE A 561 -27.93 3.23 -6.27
C ILE A 561 -28.32 4.54 -6.99
N VAL A 562 -27.34 5.29 -7.50
CA VAL A 562 -27.62 6.54 -8.21
C VAL A 562 -28.47 6.28 -9.45
N VAL A 563 -28.11 5.28 -10.27
CA VAL A 563 -28.86 4.94 -11.48
C VAL A 563 -30.28 4.49 -11.14
N ALA A 564 -30.43 3.52 -10.23
CA ALA A 564 -31.72 2.96 -9.86
C ALA A 564 -32.66 4.01 -9.24
N PHE A 565 -32.14 4.84 -8.32
CA PHE A 565 -32.94 5.90 -7.69
C PHE A 565 -33.36 6.98 -8.69
N SER A 566 -32.48 7.32 -9.64
CA SER A 566 -32.78 8.29 -10.69
C SER A 566 -33.86 7.79 -11.66
N VAL A 567 -33.79 6.52 -12.06
CA VAL A 567 -34.83 5.88 -12.88
C VAL A 567 -36.15 5.81 -12.10
N LEU A 568 -36.11 5.42 -10.83
CA LEU A 568 -37.29 5.36 -9.97
C LEU A 568 -37.97 6.72 -9.82
N LEU A 569 -37.22 7.78 -9.50
CA LEU A 569 -37.75 9.14 -9.40
C LEU A 569 -38.36 9.61 -10.72
N THR A 570 -37.73 9.27 -11.85
CA THR A 570 -38.24 9.60 -13.17
C THR A 570 -39.58 8.90 -13.43
N MET A 571 -39.66 7.59 -13.16
CA MET A 571 -40.91 6.82 -13.29
C MET A 571 -42.02 7.34 -12.39
N LEU A 572 -41.71 7.61 -11.12
CA LEU A 572 -42.68 8.18 -10.18
C LEU A 572 -43.15 9.56 -10.62
N SER A 573 -42.27 10.41 -11.17
CA SER A 573 -42.64 11.75 -11.63
C SER A 573 -43.65 11.77 -12.79
N MET A 574 -43.83 10.64 -13.47
CA MET A 574 -44.81 10.43 -14.54
C MET A 574 -46.15 9.86 -14.00
N TRP A 575 -46.40 9.95 -12.69
CA TRP A 575 -47.63 9.46 -12.06
C TRP A 575 -48.90 10.05 -12.70
N ASP A 576 -48.84 11.29 -13.21
CA ASP A 576 -49.93 12.01 -13.88
C ASP A 576 -50.31 11.40 -15.24
N VAL A 577 -49.38 10.69 -15.88
CA VAL A 577 -49.60 9.94 -17.12
C VAL A 577 -50.02 8.49 -16.81
N ILE A 578 -49.41 7.89 -15.79
CA ILE A 578 -49.55 6.47 -15.47
C ILE A 578 -50.86 6.17 -14.71
N PHE A 579 -51.28 7.04 -13.80
CA PHE A 579 -52.44 6.80 -12.91
C PHE A 579 -53.71 7.57 -13.32
N THR A 580 -53.82 7.95 -14.60
CA THR A 580 -54.98 8.68 -15.14
C THR A 580 -56.33 7.99 -14.91
N SER A 581 -56.34 6.65 -14.77
CA SER A 581 -57.54 5.84 -14.49
C SER A 581 -57.90 5.76 -13.00
N LEU A 582 -56.93 5.96 -12.09
CA LEU A 582 -57.09 5.81 -10.64
C LEU A 582 -57.32 7.15 -9.92
N VAL A 583 -56.94 8.27 -10.53
CA VAL A 583 -57.08 9.61 -9.96
C VAL A 583 -58.32 10.31 -10.53
N SER A 584 -59.10 10.95 -9.64
CA SER A 584 -60.30 11.72 -10.01
C SER A 584 -60.05 12.69 -11.17
N LYS A 585 -60.90 12.66 -12.21
CA LYS A 585 -60.81 13.57 -13.36
C LYS A 585 -60.74 15.05 -12.98
N ARG A 586 -61.39 15.48 -11.89
CA ARG A 586 -61.34 16.87 -11.38
C ARG A 586 -59.95 17.25 -10.85
N VAL A 587 -59.30 16.31 -10.18
CA VAL A 587 -57.98 16.48 -9.58
C VAL A 587 -56.92 16.49 -10.67
N LEU A 588 -57.05 15.60 -11.66
CA LEU A 588 -56.18 15.53 -12.82
C LEU A 588 -56.31 16.77 -13.73
N THR A 589 -57.54 17.27 -13.97
CA THR A 589 -57.73 18.51 -14.76
C THR A 589 -57.19 19.76 -14.07
N ALA A 590 -57.36 19.88 -12.75
CA ALA A 590 -56.77 20.99 -11.98
C ALA A 590 -55.23 20.95 -12.05
N TRP A 591 -54.62 19.76 -11.94
CA TRP A 591 -53.17 19.58 -12.06
C TRP A 591 -52.66 19.71 -13.50
N ASN A 592 -53.43 19.34 -14.53
CA ASN A 592 -52.98 19.36 -15.94
C ASN A 592 -53.22 20.71 -16.66
N LYS A 593 -54.13 21.57 -16.20
CA LYS A 593 -54.38 22.89 -16.83
C LYS A 593 -53.40 23.97 -16.39
N ASP A 594 -52.41 24.29 -17.23
CA ASP A 594 -51.40 25.27 -16.84
C ASP A 594 -52.00 26.62 -16.51
N HIS A 595 -51.70 27.19 -15.34
CA HIS A 595 -52.26 28.49 -14.96
C HIS A 595 -51.75 29.59 -15.90
N ALA A 596 -50.58 29.40 -16.51
CA ALA A 596 -50.11 30.25 -17.61
C ALA A 596 -51.00 30.11 -18.87
N LEU A 597 -51.42 28.89 -19.21
CA LEU A 597 -52.36 28.65 -20.31
C LEU A 597 -53.77 29.14 -19.98
N GLU A 598 -54.22 29.05 -18.73
CA GLU A 598 -55.49 29.64 -18.28
C GLU A 598 -55.43 31.17 -18.31
N LEU A 599 -54.30 31.77 -17.93
CA LEU A 599 -54.06 33.20 -18.04
C LEU A 599 -54.04 33.63 -19.50
N LEU A 600 -53.35 32.90 -20.38
CA LEU A 600 -53.33 33.14 -21.82
C LEU A 600 -54.74 33.00 -22.41
N ALA A 601 -55.50 31.98 -22.01
CA ALA A 601 -56.89 31.82 -22.44
C ALA A 601 -57.79 32.96 -21.94
N ALA A 602 -57.58 33.45 -20.72
CA ALA A 602 -58.29 34.60 -20.17
C ALA A 602 -57.91 35.92 -20.90
N LEU A 603 -56.63 36.11 -21.21
CA LEU A 603 -56.14 37.24 -22.00
C LEU A 603 -56.69 37.19 -23.42
N ASN A 604 -56.58 36.05 -24.11
CA ASN A 604 -57.17 35.86 -25.44
C ASN A 604 -58.68 36.10 -25.44
N LYS A 605 -59.39 35.71 -24.36
CA LYS A 605 -60.83 35.97 -24.20
C LYS A 605 -61.11 37.46 -23.96
N ALA A 606 -60.25 38.17 -23.23
CA ALA A 606 -60.34 39.61 -23.03
C ALA A 606 -60.05 40.38 -24.32
N ASP A 607 -59.04 39.98 -25.09
CA ASP A 607 -58.71 40.55 -26.40
C ASP A 607 -59.85 40.31 -27.41
N HIS A 608 -60.45 39.12 -27.42
CA HIS A 608 -61.66 38.87 -28.22
C HIS A 608 -62.85 39.72 -27.78
N ALA A 609 -63.01 40.01 -26.48
CA ALA A 609 -64.06 40.88 -25.98
C ALA A 609 -63.82 42.36 -26.31
N LEU A 610 -62.55 42.78 -26.38
CA LEU A 610 -62.12 44.11 -26.80
C LEU A 610 -62.25 44.28 -28.33
N GLY A 611 -61.86 43.29 -29.12
CA GLY A 611 -62.02 43.28 -30.58
C GLY A 611 -63.48 43.26 -31.04
N ARG A 612 -64.38 42.58 -30.31
CA ARG A 612 -65.83 42.70 -30.57
C ARG A 612 -66.41 44.07 -30.23
N ARG A 613 -65.77 44.87 -29.37
CA ARG A 613 -66.21 46.24 -29.09
C ARG A 613 -65.79 47.23 -30.18
N THR A 614 -64.76 46.93 -30.97
CA THR A 614 -64.32 47.78 -32.08
C THR A 614 -65.14 47.55 -33.36
N ASP A 615 -65.72 46.36 -33.57
CA ASP A 615 -66.56 46.05 -34.75
C ASP A 615 -68.04 46.52 -34.63
N PHE A 616 -68.47 47.00 -33.47
CA PHE A 616 -69.80 47.62 -33.28
C PHE A 616 -69.77 49.15 -33.40
N GLY A 617 -68.67 49.70 -33.94
CA GLY A 617 -68.47 51.13 -34.17
C GLY A 617 -67.83 51.40 -35.53
N ALA A 618 -68.46 50.92 -36.61
CA ALA A 618 -68.30 51.42 -37.97
C ALA A 618 -69.60 51.21 -38.76
#